data_AF-A0A7K6EZ96-F1
#
_entry.id   AF-A0A7K6EZ96-F1
#
_cell.length_a   1.000
_cell.length_b   1.000
_cell.length_c   1.000
_cell.angle_alpha   90.00
_cell.angle_beta   90.00
_cell.angle_gamma   90.00
#
_symmetry.space_group_name_H-M   'P 1'
#
loop_
_entity.id
_entity.type
_entity.pdbx_description
1 polymer ?
#
loop_
_entity_poly.entity_id
_entity_poly.type
_entity_poly.pdbx_seq_one_letter_code
_entity_poly.pdbx_strand_id
1 'polypeptide(L)' 'VAVPLAQLLPHPSYAGEATSGDIALVRLAWPVTFGVGVGPVCLPSPGLRFPAGTQCVTTGWGDGGDRGEGDW' A
#
# COMPACT_ATOMS: atom_id res chain seq x y z
N VAL A 1 14.21 10.92 -6.65
CA VAL A 1 13.38 12.15 -6.58
C VAL A 1 12.62 12.11 -5.27
N ALA A 2 12.61 13.19 -4.49
CA ALA A 2 11.80 13.32 -3.29
C ALA A 2 10.69 14.35 -3.53
N VAL A 3 9.44 14.02 -3.21
CA VAL A 3 8.29 14.92 -3.39
C VAL A 3 7.67 15.19 -2.02
N PRO A 4 7.53 16.45 -1.59
CA PRO A 4 6.88 16.79 -0.33
C PRO A 4 5.40 16.38 -0.30
N LEU A 5 4.89 16.16 0.90
CA LEU A 5 3.46 15.93 1.13
C LEU A 5 2.72 17.26 1.15
N ALA A 6 1.60 17.34 0.43
CA ALA A 6 0.62 18.41 0.63
C ALA A 6 -0.41 18.04 1.69
N GLN A 7 -0.81 16.77 1.75
CA GLN A 7 -1.88 16.34 2.65
C GLN A 7 -1.79 14.85 2.98
N LEU A 8 -2.11 14.52 4.23
CA LEU A 8 -2.36 13.17 4.71
C LEU A 8 -3.85 13.03 5.04
N LEU A 9 -4.48 11.97 4.56
CA LEU A 9 -5.91 11.70 4.69
C LEU A 9 -6.12 10.26 5.20
N PRO A 10 -6.07 10.03 6.52
CA PRO A 10 -6.35 8.72 7.09
C PRO A 10 -7.84 8.35 6.92
N HIS A 11 -8.14 7.06 6.83
CA HIS A 11 -9.53 6.61 6.81
C HIS A 11 -10.26 7.04 8.09
N PRO A 12 -11.52 7.54 8.01
CA PRO A 12 -12.24 8.05 9.19
C PRO A 12 -12.47 7.03 10.31
N SER A 13 -12.45 5.73 9.99
CA SER A 13 -12.60 4.67 11.00
C SER A 13 -11.28 4.23 11.64
N TYR A 14 -10.13 4.78 11.21
CA TYR A 14 -8.84 4.45 11.79
C TYR A 14 -8.74 5.04 13.20
N ALA A 15 -8.66 4.17 14.20
CA ALA A 15 -8.62 4.56 15.61
C ALA A 15 -7.20 4.52 16.22
N GLY A 16 -6.15 4.43 15.39
CA GLY A 16 -4.77 4.27 15.85
C GLY A 16 -4.31 2.82 16.04
N GLU A 17 -5.22 1.86 15.86
CA GLU A 17 -4.96 0.42 15.89
C GLU A 17 -5.28 -0.16 14.51
N ALA A 18 -4.44 -1.08 14.02
CA ALA A 18 -4.58 -1.72 12.70
C ALA A 18 -5.74 -2.76 12.62
N THR A 19 -6.83 -2.50 13.34
CA THR A 19 -8.00 -3.38 13.45
C THR A 19 -9.09 -3.04 12.43
N SER A 20 -9.19 -1.76 12.02
CA SER A 20 -10.18 -1.30 11.05
C SER A 20 -9.70 -0.04 10.34
N GLY A 21 -9.88 0.02 9.02
CA GLY A 21 -9.56 1.20 8.23
C GLY A 21 -8.08 1.57 8.25
N ASP A 22 -7.17 0.61 8.39
CA ASP A 22 -5.73 0.84 8.30
C ASP A 22 -5.32 1.13 6.84
N ILE A 23 -5.67 2.33 6.39
CA ILE A 23 -5.41 2.86 5.06
C ILE A 23 -5.44 4.39 5.11
N ALA A 24 -4.57 5.03 4.34
CA ALA A 24 -4.54 6.47 4.18
C ALA A 24 -4.29 6.84 2.71
N LEU A 25 -4.88 7.96 2.29
CA LEU A 25 -4.52 8.63 1.05
C LEU A 25 -3.45 9.69 1.33
N VAL A 26 -2.46 9.75 0.45
CA VAL A 26 -1.38 10.73 0.51
C VAL A 26 -1.42 11.57 -0.75
N ARG A 27 -1.63 12.88 -0.59
CA ARG A 27 -1.58 13.83 -1.70
C ARG A 27 -0.19 14.48 -1.75
N LEU A 28 0.48 14.27 -2.86
CA LEU A 28 1.76 14.93 -3.14
C LEU A 28 1.56 16.43 -3.41
N ALA A 29 2.56 17.25 -3.05
CA ALA A 29 2.54 18.69 -3.31
C ALA A 29 2.50 19.03 -4.81
N TRP A 30 3.11 18.17 -5.63
CA TRP A 30 3.15 18.31 -7.08
C TRP A 30 2.92 16.93 -7.74
N PRO A 31 2.37 16.89 -8.97
CA PRO A 31 2.26 15.65 -9.73
C PRO A 31 3.63 15.01 -9.99
N VAL A 32 3.68 13.69 -10.03
CA VAL A 32 4.85 12.93 -10.47
C VAL A 32 4.76 12.61 -11.96
N THR A 33 5.89 12.70 -12.67
CA THR A 33 5.98 12.28 -14.07
C THR A 33 6.20 10.78 -14.13
N PHE A 34 5.35 10.07 -14.88
CA PHE A 34 5.53 8.64 -15.12
C PHE A 34 6.65 8.36 -16.11
N GLY A 35 7.32 7.23 -15.95
CA GLY A 35 8.46 6.84 -16.77
C GLY A 35 9.12 5.56 -16.27
N VAL A 36 10.38 5.35 -16.66
CA VAL A 36 11.15 4.18 -16.22
C VAL A 36 11.27 4.20 -14.70
N GLY A 37 10.74 3.17 -14.04
CA GLY A 37 10.78 3.01 -12.58
C GLY A 37 9.69 3.75 -11.79
N VAL A 38 8.78 4.50 -12.45
CA VAL A 38 7.68 5.20 -11.77
C VAL A 38 6.38 4.98 -12.54
N GLY A 39 5.43 4.28 -11.92
CA GLY A 39 4.10 4.04 -12.48
C GLY A 39 3.07 3.68 -11.40
N PRO A 40 1.77 3.81 -11.71
CA PRO A 40 0.69 3.47 -10.79
C PRO A 40 0.46 1.95 -10.71
N VAL A 41 -0.11 1.50 -9.60
CA VAL A 41 -0.69 0.15 -9.45
C VAL A 41 -2.19 0.19 -9.74
N CYS A 42 -2.75 -0.92 -10.21
CA CYS A 42 -4.19 -1.05 -10.40
C CYS A 42 -4.90 -1.21 -9.04
N LEU A 43 -6.03 -0.53 -8.87
CA LEU A 43 -6.93 -0.77 -7.74
C LEU A 43 -7.89 -1.92 -8.08
N PRO A 44 -8.20 -2.80 -7.12
CA PRO A 44 -9.19 -3.85 -7.33
C PRO A 44 -10.59 -3.24 -7.52
N SER A 45 -11.43 -3.90 -8.32
CA SER A 45 -12.85 -3.53 -8.39
C SER A 45 -13.53 -3.71 -7.02
N PRO A 46 -14.51 -2.87 -6.67
CA PRO A 46 -15.24 -3.02 -5.42
C PRO A 46 -15.82 -4.43 -5.26
N GLY A 47 -15.56 -5.04 -4.10
CA GLY A 47 -16.05 -6.39 -3.79
C GLY A 47 -15.27 -7.55 -4.41
N LEU A 48 -14.18 -7.29 -5.16
CA LEU A 48 -13.28 -8.35 -5.61
C LEU A 48 -12.76 -9.17 -4.41
N ARG A 49 -12.80 -10.49 -4.54
CA ARG A 49 -12.26 -11.43 -3.55
C ARG A 49 -11.17 -12.28 -4.19
N PHE A 50 -10.05 -12.43 -3.52
CA PHE A 50 -8.98 -13.34 -3.91
C PHE A 50 -9.24 -14.71 -3.29
N PRO A 51 -9.31 -15.80 -4.08
CA PRO A 51 -9.47 -17.15 -3.54
C PRO A 51 -8.31 -17.55 -2.60
N ALA A 52 -8.58 -18.44 -1.65
CA ALA A 52 -7.53 -19.05 -0.83
C ALA A 52 -6.53 -19.80 -1.73
N GLY A 53 -5.24 -19.72 -1.39
CA GLY A 53 -4.16 -20.27 -2.21
C GLY A 53 -3.76 -19.40 -3.41
N THR A 54 -4.34 -18.21 -3.59
CA THR A 54 -3.85 -17.23 -4.58
C THR A 54 -2.42 -16.82 -4.23
N GLN A 55 -1.50 -17.04 -5.16
CA GLN A 55 -0.13 -16.58 -4.99
C GLN A 55 -0.06 -15.06 -5.11
N CYS A 56 0.54 -14.42 -4.11
CA CYS A 56 0.66 -12.96 -4.00
C CYS A 56 2.14 -12.57 -3.85
N VAL A 57 2.47 -11.35 -4.27
CA VAL A 57 3.81 -10.77 -4.10
C VAL A 57 3.71 -9.53 -3.22
N THR A 58 4.59 -9.45 -2.25
CA THR A 58 4.79 -8.28 -1.38
C THR A 58 6.22 -7.76 -1.59
N THR A 59 6.39 -6.44 -1.56
CA THR A 59 7.68 -5.77 -1.77
C THR A 59 7.81 -4.61 -0.78
N GLY A 60 8.98 -4.45 -0.17
CA GLY A 60 9.27 -3.35 0.75
C GLY A 60 10.71 -3.36 1.25
N TRP A 61 11.07 -2.35 2.04
CA TRP A 61 12.38 -2.22 2.70
C TRP A 61 12.32 -2.58 4.18
N GLY A 62 11.35 -3.40 4.59
CA GLY A 62 11.24 -3.90 5.97
C GLY A 62 12.42 -4.78 6.36
N ASP A 63 12.57 -5.06 7.66
CA ASP A 63 13.62 -5.95 8.15
C ASP A 63 13.48 -7.35 7.52
N GLY A 64 14.53 -7.82 6.87
CA GLY A 64 14.56 -9.08 6.14
C GLY A 64 14.80 -10.31 7.04
N GLY A 65 14.71 -10.12 8.36
CA GLY A 65 14.95 -11.14 9.38
C GLY A 65 14.03 -12.35 9.27
N ASP A 66 12.83 -12.18 8.70
CA ASP A 66 11.89 -13.27 8.49
C ASP A 66 11.87 -13.63 6.99
N ARG A 67 12.84 -14.43 6.56
CA ARG A 67 12.60 -15.36 5.45
C ARG A 67 11.47 -16.27 5.92
N GLY A 68 10.25 -15.87 5.58
CA GLY A 68 9.01 -16.58 5.91
C GLY A 68 8.97 -17.96 5.28
N GLU A 69 9.68 -18.91 5.90
CA GLU A 69 9.11 -20.24 6.14
C GLU A 69 8.12 -20.07 7.32
N GLY A 70 7.09 -19.27 7.07
CA GLY A 70 5.92 -19.15 7.93
C GLY A 70 4.81 -19.83 7.18
N ASP A 71 4.36 -20.97 7.70
CA ASP A 71 3.09 -21.61 7.33
C ASP A 71 1.98 -20.55 7.35
N TRP A 72 1.60 -20.04 6.18
CA TRP A 72 0.39 -19.26 5.95
C TRP A 72 -0.62 -20.11 5.20
#